data_AF-A0A1V3WSH6-F1
#
_entry.id   AF-A0A1V3WSH6-F1
#
_cell.length_a   1.000
_cell.length_b   1.000
_cell.length_c   1.000
_cell.angle_alpha   90.00
_cell.angle_beta   90.00
_cell.angle_gamma   90.00
#
_symmetry.space_group_name_H-M   'P 1'
#
loop_
_entity.id
_entity.type
_entity.pdbx_description
1 polymer ?
#
loop_
_entity_poly.entity_id
_entity_poly.type
_entity_poly.pdbx_seq_one_letter_code
_entity_poly.pdbx_strand_id
1 'polypeptide(L)'
;MSFVFAAPEALVAAAGDLATIGSTVGAANAAAAANTTSLLAAGADEVSAAIAALFGAHGQAYQVLSGQAAAFHQQFVQALTAGGTSYAAADYAAATPLQPSSMRSMRRSSPLPGVH
;
A
#
# COMPACT_ATOMS: atom_id res chain seq x y z
N MET A 1 19.47 -13.16 -18.92
CA MET A 1 18.19 -13.35 -18.22
C MET A 1 18.40 -12.93 -16.77
N SER A 2 17.68 -11.92 -16.28
CA SER A 2 17.65 -11.56 -14.86
C SER A 2 16.55 -12.40 -14.20
N PHE A 3 16.87 -13.06 -13.09
CA PHE A 3 15.87 -13.70 -12.25
C PHE A 3 15.25 -12.63 -11.35
N VAL A 4 13.93 -12.61 -11.24
CA VAL A 4 13.18 -11.78 -10.29
C VAL A 4 12.77 -12.68 -9.14
N PHE A 5 13.23 -12.37 -7.93
CA PHE A 5 12.73 -12.97 -6.70
C PHE A 5 11.74 -11.99 -6.06
N ALA A 6 10.50 -12.44 -5.87
CA ALA A 6 9.50 -11.70 -5.11
C ALA A 6 9.39 -12.29 -3.70
N ALA A 7 9.10 -11.43 -2.72
CA ALA A 7 8.72 -11.83 -1.36
C ALA A 7 7.27 -11.36 -1.14
N PRO A 8 6.26 -12.16 -1.52
CA PRO A 8 4.85 -11.75 -1.52
C PRO A 8 4.37 -11.21 -0.18
N GLU A 9 4.77 -11.86 0.92
CA GLU A 9 4.38 -11.50 2.29
C GLU A 9 4.98 -10.14 2.68
N ALA A 10 6.21 -9.85 2.26
CA ALA A 10 6.85 -8.57 2.51
C ALA A 10 6.17 -7.42 1.74
N LEU A 11 5.67 -7.68 0.52
CA LEU A 11 4.91 -6.69 -0.25
C LEU A 11 3.57 -6.37 0.41
N VAL A 12 2.85 -7.38 0.90
CA VAL A 12 1.58 -7.18 1.62
C VAL A 12 1.82 -6.46 2.95
N ALA A 13 2.87 -6.82 3.70
CA ALA A 13 3.24 -6.13 4.93
C ALA A 13 3.57 -4.65 4.67
N ALA A 14 4.41 -4.38 3.67
CA ALA A 14 4.76 -3.01 3.27
C ALA A 14 3.52 -2.19 2.85
N ALA A 15 2.55 -2.81 2.17
CA ALA A 15 1.29 -2.14 1.84
C ALA A 15 0.50 -1.74 3.11
N GLY A 16 0.50 -2.58 4.15
CA GLY A 16 -0.10 -2.27 5.45
C GLY A 16 0.61 -1.11 6.18
N ASP A 17 1.94 -1.11 6.17
CA ASP A 17 2.74 -0.01 6.75
C ASP A 17 2.47 1.31 6.02
N LEU A 18 2.44 1.28 4.69
CA LEU A 18 2.12 2.44 3.86
C LEU A 18 0.69 2.94 4.09
N ALA A 19 -0.28 2.06 4.28
CA ALA A 19 -1.65 2.47 4.64
C ALA A 19 -1.67 3.25 5.96
N THR A 20 -0.90 2.78 6.96
CA THR A 20 -0.76 3.45 8.27
C THR A 20 -0.09 4.83 8.13
N ILE A 21 0.97 4.92 7.33
CA ILE A 21 1.65 6.20 7.03
C ILE A 21 0.67 7.16 6.35
N GLY A 22 -0.06 6.70 5.32
CA GLY A 22 -1.03 7.52 4.60
C GLY A 22 -2.13 8.07 5.52
N SER A 23 -2.65 7.24 6.44
CA SER A 23 -3.61 7.68 7.45
C SER A 23 -3.03 8.74 8.39
N THR A 24 -1.79 8.52 8.86
CA THR A 24 -1.11 9.45 9.78
C THR A 24 -0.87 10.81 9.12
N VAL A 25 -0.39 10.81 7.87
CA VAL A 25 -0.18 12.05 7.09
C VAL A 25 -1.50 12.75 6.81
N GLY A 26 -2.55 12.00 6.44
CA GLY A 26 -3.89 12.56 6.23
C GLY A 26 -4.43 13.27 7.48
N ALA A 27 -4.28 12.66 8.66
CA ALA A 27 -4.68 13.26 9.93
C ALA A 27 -3.87 14.53 10.26
N ALA A 28 -2.55 14.51 10.03
CA ALA A 28 -1.69 15.67 10.22
C ALA A 28 -2.09 16.84 9.29
N ASN A 29 -2.37 16.55 8.02
CA ASN A 29 -2.82 17.56 7.05
C ASN A 29 -4.16 18.18 7.43
N ALA A 30 -5.11 17.37 7.91
CA ALA A 30 -6.40 17.86 8.39
C ALA A 30 -6.24 18.73 9.65
N ALA A 31 -5.39 18.34 10.60
CA ALA A 31 -5.12 19.11 11.81
C ALA A 31 -4.45 20.47 11.51
N ALA A 32 -3.61 20.53 10.47
CA ALA A 32 -2.93 21.75 10.05
C ALA A 32 -3.80 22.69 9.19
N ALA A 33 -4.90 22.20 8.61
CA ALA A 33 -5.65 22.91 7.57
C ALA A 33 -6.11 24.30 8.03
N ALA A 34 -6.89 24.41 9.10
CA ALA A 34 -7.42 25.69 9.56
C ALA A 34 -6.31 26.71 9.89
N ASN A 35 -5.24 26.27 10.56
CA ASN A 35 -4.13 27.12 10.99
C ASN A 35 -3.29 27.64 9.80
N THR A 36 -3.29 26.94 8.67
CA THR A 36 -2.50 27.30 7.49
C THR A 36 -3.31 28.04 6.43
N THR A 37 -4.63 27.86 6.40
CA THR A 37 -5.50 28.51 5.41
C THR A 37 -6.16 29.80 5.90
N SER A 38 -6.29 29.97 7.21
CA SER A 38 -7.02 31.08 7.83
C SER A 38 -6.09 31.95 8.68
N LEU A 39 -4.92 32.27 8.14
CA LEU A 39 -3.91 33.06 8.84
C LEU A 39 -4.41 34.50 9.05
N LEU A 40 -4.26 34.99 10.29
CA LEU A 40 -4.58 36.38 10.62
C LEU A 40 -3.40 37.29 10.28
N ALA A 41 -3.70 38.51 9.83
CA ALA A 41 -2.70 39.54 9.63
C ALA A 41 -2.02 39.90 10.96
N ALA A 42 -0.69 40.02 10.95
CA ALA A 42 0.09 40.37 12.14
C ALA A 42 -0.14 41.81 12.62
N GLY A 43 -0.49 42.70 11.69
CA GLY A 43 -0.81 44.10 11.93
C GLY A 43 -2.01 44.55 11.08
N ALA A 44 -2.47 45.78 11.33
CA ALA A 44 -3.58 46.39 10.60
C ALA A 44 -3.18 47.00 9.25
N ASP A 45 -1.92 46.91 8.87
CA ASP A 45 -1.38 47.45 7.63
C ASP A 45 -1.62 46.53 6.44
N GLU A 46 -1.59 47.12 5.24
CA GLU A 46 -1.83 46.42 3.98
C GLU A 46 -0.78 45.35 3.67
N VAL A 47 0.46 45.52 4.14
CA VAL A 47 1.53 44.53 3.93
C VAL A 47 1.26 43.28 4.76
N SER A 48 0.89 43.44 6.03
CA SER A 48 0.47 42.33 6.90
C SER A 48 -0.75 41.59 6.33
N ALA A 49 -1.74 42.32 5.80
CA ALA A 49 -2.91 41.73 5.15
C ALA A 49 -2.53 40.94 3.88
N ALA A 50 -1.67 41.50 3.03
CA ALA A 50 -1.20 40.84 1.80
C ALA A 50 -0.38 39.57 2.12
N ILE A 51 0.48 39.60 3.15
CA ILE A 51 1.25 38.44 3.59
C ILE A 51 0.33 37.34 4.11
N ALA A 52 -0.66 37.67 4.95
CA ALA A 52 -1.64 36.70 5.45
C ALA A 52 -2.43 36.05 4.30
N ALA A 53 -2.87 36.84 3.32
CA ALA A 53 -3.57 36.35 2.14
C ALA A 53 -2.68 35.42 1.28
N LEU A 54 -1.41 35.76 1.08
CA LEU A 54 -0.45 34.92 0.34
C LEU A 54 -0.28 33.54 1.01
N PHE A 55 -0.05 33.51 2.33
CA PHE A 55 0.11 32.26 3.05
C PHE A 55 -1.19 31.45 3.10
N GLY A 56 -2.35 32.10 3.28
CA GLY A 56 -3.65 31.43 3.21
C GLY A 56 -3.89 30.76 1.85
N ALA A 57 -3.59 31.47 0.75
CA ALA A 57 -3.67 30.92 -0.61
C ALA A 57 -2.70 29.75 -0.82
N HIS A 58 -1.47 29.85 -0.30
CA HIS A 58 -0.51 28.75 -0.32
C HIS A 58 -1.01 27.53 0.45
N GLY A 59 -1.58 27.73 1.65
CA GLY A 59 -2.19 26.67 2.45
C GLY A 59 -3.34 25.98 1.70
N GLN A 60 -4.20 26.73 1.02
CA GLN A 60 -5.28 26.16 0.21
C GLN A 60 -4.75 25.33 -0.96
N ALA A 61 -3.76 25.84 -1.69
CA ALA A 61 -3.11 25.09 -2.78
C ALA A 61 -2.46 23.80 -2.27
N TYR A 62 -1.81 23.85 -1.10
CA TYR A 62 -1.24 22.68 -0.43
C TYR A 62 -2.30 21.63 -0.06
N GLN A 63 -3.47 22.05 0.44
CA GLN A 63 -4.56 21.12 0.78
C GLN A 63 -5.12 20.42 -0.46
N VAL A 64 -5.28 21.14 -1.57
CA VAL A 64 -5.69 20.54 -2.85
C VAL A 64 -4.68 19.49 -3.32
N LEU A 65 -3.39 19.84 -3.32
CA LEU A 65 -2.32 18.91 -3.71
C LEU A 65 -2.25 17.69 -2.76
N SER A 66 -2.39 17.91 -1.46
CA SER A 66 -2.41 16.85 -0.45
C SER A 66 -3.55 15.87 -0.68
N GLY A 67 -4.73 16.35 -1.08
CA GLY A 67 -5.84 15.49 -1.47
C GLY A 67 -5.53 14.61 -2.69
N GLN A 68 -4.88 15.17 -3.72
CA GLN A 68 -4.44 14.42 -4.89
C GLN A 68 -3.37 13.37 -4.54
N ALA A 69 -2.41 13.74 -3.70
CA ALA A 69 -1.39 12.83 -3.22
C ALA A 69 -1.98 11.67 -2.40
N ALA A 70 -3.00 11.93 -1.57
CA ALA A 70 -3.70 10.89 -0.82
C ALA A 70 -4.41 9.89 -1.74
N ALA A 71 -5.08 10.38 -2.80
CA ALA A 71 -5.73 9.51 -3.78
C ALA A 71 -4.71 8.64 -4.54
N PHE A 72 -3.58 9.22 -4.96
CA PHE A 72 -2.48 8.47 -5.57
C PHE A 72 -1.91 7.41 -4.62
N HIS A 73 -1.67 7.78 -3.36
CA HIS A 73 -1.15 6.86 -2.33
C HIS A 73 -2.07 5.67 -2.12
N GLN A 74 -3.39 5.89 -2.08
CA GLN A 74 -4.38 4.81 -1.99
C GLN A 74 -4.30 3.83 -3.17
N GLN A 75 -4.19 4.35 -4.40
CA GLN A 75 -4.03 3.52 -5.60
C GLN A 75 -2.71 2.74 -5.55
N PHE A 76 -1.63 3.37 -5.09
CA PHE A 76 -0.33 2.73 -4.92
C PHE A 76 -0.39 1.56 -3.93
N VAL A 77 -0.99 1.77 -2.75
CA VAL A 77 -1.18 0.71 -1.74
C VAL A 77 -2.00 -0.44 -2.31
N GLN A 78 -3.10 -0.16 -3.01
CA GLN A 78 -3.93 -1.18 -3.64
C GLN A 78 -3.15 -1.99 -4.69
N ALA A 79 -2.37 -1.32 -5.54
CA ALA A 79 -1.54 -1.98 -6.54
C ALA A 79 -0.46 -2.84 -5.89
N LEU A 80 0.16 -2.38 -4.81
CA LEU A 80 1.18 -3.13 -4.07
C LEU A 80 0.60 -4.38 -3.41
N THR A 81 -0.58 -4.27 -2.79
CA THR A 81 -1.32 -5.43 -2.23
C THR A 81 -1.66 -6.43 -3.33
N ALA A 82 -2.22 -5.97 -4.45
CA ALA A 82 -2.58 -6.83 -5.59
C ALA A 82 -1.34 -7.51 -6.22
N GLY A 83 -0.22 -6.80 -6.29
CA GLY A 83 1.06 -7.38 -6.73
C GLY A 83 1.54 -8.48 -5.79
N GLY A 84 1.51 -8.24 -4.49
CA GLY A 84 1.85 -9.24 -3.47
C GLY A 84 1.00 -10.50 -3.58
N THR A 85 -0.34 -10.36 -3.66
CA THR A 85 -1.23 -11.52 -3.80
C THR A 85 -1.03 -12.27 -5.13
N SER A 86 -0.72 -11.56 -6.22
CA SER A 86 -0.46 -12.17 -7.52
C SER A 86 0.81 -13.02 -7.51
N TYR A 87 1.89 -12.54 -6.87
CA TYR A 87 3.11 -13.33 -6.73
C TYR A 87 2.91 -14.56 -5.83
N ALA A 88 2.17 -14.43 -4.71
CA ALA A 88 1.82 -15.57 -3.87
C ALA A 88 1.02 -16.65 -4.65
N ALA A 89 0.08 -16.23 -5.50
CA ALA A 89 -0.69 -17.14 -6.34
C ALA A 89 0.19 -17.85 -7.38
N ALA A 90 1.17 -17.15 -7.95
CA ALA A 90 2.13 -17.73 -8.89
C ALA A 90 3.01 -18.80 -8.22
N ASP A 91 3.50 -18.53 -7.01
CA ASP A 91 4.29 -19.50 -6.23
C ASP A 91 3.47 -20.75 -5.88
N TYR A 92 2.21 -20.59 -5.49
CA TYR A 92 1.30 -21.71 -5.24
C TYR A 92 1.05 -22.55 -6.50
N ALA A 93 0.78 -21.90 -7.64
CA ALA A 93 0.57 -22.59 -8.91
C ALA A 93 1.82 -23.37 -9.37
N ALA A 94 3.01 -22.79 -9.18
CA ALA A 94 4.28 -23.47 -9.47
C ALA A 94 4.54 -24.67 -8.54
N ALA A 95 4.12 -24.60 -7.27
CA ALA A 95 4.26 -25.70 -6.31
C ALA A 95 3.21 -26.82 -6.46
N THR A 96 2.02 -26.52 -7.00
CA THR A 96 0.90 -27.46 -7.16
C THR A 96 1.27 -28.79 -7.85
N PRO A 97 1.98 -28.82 -9.01
CA PRO A 97 2.36 -30.07 -9.65
C PRO A 97 3.39 -30.91 -8.86
N LEU A 98 4.04 -30.33 -7.85
CA LEU A 98 4.96 -31.03 -6.93
C LEU A 98 4.22 -31.64 -5.72
N GLN A 99 2.92 -31.35 -5.54
CA GLN A 99 2.11 -32.05 -4.55
C GLN A 99 2.01 -33.53 -4.90
N PRO A 100 2.07 -34.45 -3.91
CA PRO A 100 2.42 -35.85 -4.15
C PRO A 100 1.31 -36.62 -4.86
N SER A 101 1.27 -36.50 -6.17
CA SER A 101 0.75 -37.52 -7.09
C SER A 101 1.47 -38.87 -6.86
N SER A 102 2.70 -38.81 -6.33
CA SER A 102 3.54 -39.94 -5.91
C SER A 102 2.90 -40.81 -4.82
N MET A 103 2.13 -40.24 -3.87
CA MET A 103 1.48 -41.02 -2.80
C MET A 103 0.28 -41.85 -3.25
N ARG A 104 -0.27 -41.60 -4.46
CA ARG A 104 -1.36 -42.40 -5.04
C ARG A 104 -0.84 -43.57 -5.88
N SER A 105 0.36 -43.42 -6.46
CA SER A 105 1.07 -44.50 -7.18
C SER A 105 1.65 -45.53 -6.21
N MET A 106 2.27 -45.09 -5.11
CA MET A 106 2.90 -45.98 -4.11
C MET A 106 1.90 -46.86 -3.34
N ARG A 107 0.62 -46.47 -3.27
CA ARG A 107 -0.44 -47.18 -2.54
C ARG A 107 -1.20 -48.21 -3.38
N ARG A 108 -0.96 -48.23 -4.71
CA ARG A 108 -1.57 -49.20 -5.65
C ARG A 108 -0.66 -50.39 -5.99
N SER A 109 0.63 -50.34 -5.59
CA SER A 109 1.63 -51.36 -5.91
C SER A 109 1.95 -52.33 -4.76
N SER A 110 1.15 -52.40 -3.70
CA SER A 110 1.27 -53.45 -2.68
C SER A 110 0.51 -54.71 -3.15
N PRO A 111 1.18 -55.84 -3.47
CA PRO A 111 0.49 -57.09 -3.73
C PRO A 111 0.01 -57.69 -2.41
N LEU A 112 -1.22 -58.22 -2.40
CA LEU A 112 -1.74 -59.08 -1.34
C LEU A 112 -0.87 -60.34 -1.23
N PRO A 113 -0.38 -60.75 -0.05
CA PRO A 113 0.10 -62.10 0.14
C PRO A 113 -1.13 -63.01 0.24
N GLY A 114 -1.41 -63.72 -0.85
CA GLY A 114 -2.38 -64.81 -0.87
C GLY A 114 -1.88 -66.00 -0.07
N VAL A 115 -2.77 -66.48 0.80
CA VAL A 115 -3.07 -67.88 1.13
C VAL A 115 -2.14 -68.93 0.50
N HIS A 116 -1.35 -69.60 1.34
CA HIS A 116 -1.15 -71.06 1.36
C HIS A 116 -0.50 -71.47 2.68
#